data_AF-A0A9P7JIU2-F1
#
_entry.id   AF-A0A9P7JIU2-F1
#
_cell.length_a   1.000
_cell.length_b   1.000
_cell.length_c   1.000
_cell.angle_alpha   90.00
_cell.angle_beta   90.00
_cell.angle_gamma   90.00
#
_symmetry.space_group_name_H-M   'P 1'
#
loop_
_entity.id
_entity.type
_entity.pdbx_description
1 polymer ?
#
loop_
_entity_poly.entity_id
_entity_poly.type
_entity_poly.pdbx_seq_one_letter_code
_entity_poly.pdbx_strand_id
1 'polypeptide(L)'
;MNSKVSSSEDSDDESTGEDSDDESDAASDDTVVVKGEQVSGYESESDNWQDGEEAVIWDTALGSLALCVKFHRDFLGPLSPVYAYEFLDLARHSVSYQDLEVSQRDILSACDFSLGSITPQGLMDELWLALPTLRKATEPVKDGWISVQVEIWDRLFGALIEPDFLQFPVSLLTASALLDGLIIAVAHHYKTEADMKTWRFQRNSGCRCPAPSTCTPENTTKQVSWQVYVSKAMDAVKDVVLDVTDVLRIRDVSTVHDILPNGEPPNISTSTIWSAVEHG
;
A
#
# COMPACT_ATOMS: atom_id res chain seq x y z
N MET A 1 29.44 10.25 -41.77
CA MET A 1 29.99 11.16 -40.73
C MET A 1 30.67 10.28 -39.70
N ASN A 2 32.00 10.33 -39.69
CA ASN A 2 32.88 9.59 -38.80
C ASN A 2 32.96 10.27 -37.44
N SER A 3 32.96 9.49 -36.35
CA SER A 3 33.68 9.76 -35.09
C SER A 3 33.72 8.44 -34.32
N LYS A 4 34.79 7.64 -34.43
CA LYS A 4 36.12 7.78 -33.81
C LYS A 4 36.10 7.27 -32.36
N VAL A 5 36.50 6.00 -32.27
CA VAL A 5 36.96 5.27 -31.08
C VAL A 5 38.22 5.96 -30.53
N SER A 6 38.29 6.11 -29.21
CA SER A 6 39.52 6.42 -28.49
C SER A 6 39.58 5.57 -27.23
N SER A 7 40.56 4.69 -27.25
CA SER A 7 41.16 3.91 -26.16
C SER A 7 41.88 4.82 -25.16
N SER A 8 41.88 4.41 -23.89
CA SER A 8 42.95 4.73 -22.94
C SER A 8 42.99 3.62 -21.89
N GLU A 9 44.01 2.79 -22.03
CA GLU A 9 44.59 1.96 -20.97
C GLU A 9 45.22 2.90 -19.93
N ASP A 10 45.15 2.55 -18.64
CA ASP A 10 46.19 2.87 -17.67
C ASP A 10 46.13 1.84 -16.53
N SER A 11 47.33 1.44 -16.15
CA SER A 11 47.73 0.33 -15.29
C SER A 11 47.98 0.79 -13.85
N ASP A 12 48.56 -0.11 -13.05
CA ASP A 12 49.21 0.11 -11.75
C ASP A 12 48.24 -0.07 -10.55
N ASP A 13 48.58 -0.73 -9.43
CA ASP A 13 49.88 -1.13 -8.90
C ASP A 13 49.69 -2.17 -7.77
N GLU A 14 50.71 -2.98 -7.54
CA GLU A 14 50.86 -3.88 -6.38
C GLU A 14 50.96 -3.10 -5.06
N SER A 15 50.42 -3.64 -3.96
CA SER A 15 51.10 -3.53 -2.66
C SER A 15 50.64 -4.61 -1.68
N THR A 16 51.59 -5.48 -1.38
CA THR A 16 51.69 -6.38 -0.22
C THR A 16 51.92 -5.61 1.09
N GLY A 17 51.40 -6.12 2.20
CA GLY A 17 51.77 -5.79 3.57
C GLY A 17 50.97 -6.69 4.51
N GLU A 18 51.47 -7.83 4.96
CA GLU A 18 52.46 -8.05 6.02
C GLU A 18 52.02 -7.52 7.40
N ASP A 19 51.72 -8.49 8.26
CA ASP A 19 52.13 -8.66 9.65
C ASP A 19 51.78 -7.60 10.70
N SER A 20 51.06 -8.05 11.74
CA SER A 20 51.44 -7.81 13.14
C SER A 20 50.65 -8.75 14.06
N ASP A 21 51.31 -9.83 14.47
CA ASP A 21 51.03 -10.56 15.70
C ASP A 21 51.25 -9.62 16.89
N ASP A 22 50.31 -9.56 17.83
CA ASP A 22 50.60 -9.08 19.18
C ASP A 22 49.83 -9.93 20.20
N GLU A 23 50.50 -11.01 20.61
CA GLU A 23 50.18 -11.76 21.82
C GLU A 23 50.59 -10.90 23.03
N SER A 24 49.62 -10.51 23.85
CA SER A 24 49.89 -10.05 25.21
C SER A 24 49.10 -10.88 26.21
N ASP A 25 49.76 -11.95 26.68
CA ASP A 25 49.51 -12.58 27.96
C ASP A 25 49.69 -11.57 29.10
N ALA A 26 48.62 -11.32 29.85
CA ALA A 26 48.72 -10.68 31.15
C ALA A 26 47.87 -11.45 32.16
N ALA A 27 48.56 -12.34 32.88
CA ALA A 27 48.09 -12.93 34.12
C ALA A 27 47.84 -11.85 35.18
N SER A 28 46.64 -11.85 35.76
CA SER A 28 46.27 -11.16 37.00
C SER A 28 44.84 -11.61 37.33
N ASP A 29 44.38 -11.87 38.54
CA ASP A 29 44.94 -12.20 39.85
C ASP A 29 43.71 -12.73 40.61
N ASP A 30 43.95 -13.71 41.46
CA ASP A 30 42.96 -14.47 42.20
C ASP A 30 42.40 -13.63 43.35
N THR A 31 41.12 -13.21 43.26
CA THR A 31 40.37 -12.76 44.43
C THR A 31 38.92 -13.25 44.38
N VAL A 32 38.73 -14.47 44.86
CA VAL A 32 37.42 -15.01 45.24
C VAL A 32 36.88 -14.26 46.47
N VAL A 33 36.01 -13.28 46.25
CA VAL A 33 35.12 -12.73 47.29
C VAL A 33 33.72 -13.28 47.05
N VAL A 34 33.40 -14.37 47.73
CA VAL A 34 32.04 -14.91 47.84
C VAL A 34 31.21 -13.93 48.67
N LYS A 35 30.51 -13.02 47.99
CA LYS A 35 29.44 -12.23 48.58
C LYS A 35 28.13 -12.88 48.17
N GLY A 36 27.41 -13.42 49.16
CA GLY A 36 26.15 -14.12 48.95
C GLY A 36 25.14 -13.23 48.22
N GLU A 37 24.88 -13.57 46.97
CA GLU A 37 23.88 -12.92 46.14
C GLU A 37 22.66 -13.82 46.09
N GLN A 38 21.52 -13.26 46.49
CA GLN A 38 20.21 -13.89 46.44
C GLN A 38 19.83 -14.13 44.97
N VAL A 39 20.25 -15.27 44.43
CA VAL A 39 19.75 -15.78 43.16
C VAL A 39 18.41 -16.46 43.43
N SER A 40 17.33 -15.81 43.03
CA SER A 40 16.05 -16.48 42.72
C SER A 40 15.09 -15.48 42.04
N GLY A 41 15.60 -14.72 41.07
CA GLY A 41 14.74 -14.20 40.02
C GLY A 41 14.48 -15.36 39.07
N TYR A 42 13.33 -16.03 39.20
CA TYR A 42 12.84 -16.91 38.15
C TYR A 42 12.45 -16.00 36.98
N GLU A 43 13.43 -15.62 36.16
CA GLU A 43 13.13 -15.17 34.80
C GLU A 43 12.38 -16.33 34.16
N SER A 44 11.10 -16.08 33.92
CA SER A 44 10.17 -17.08 33.43
C SER A 44 10.66 -17.54 32.07
N GLU A 45 10.94 -18.84 31.91
CA GLU A 45 11.35 -19.41 30.62
C GLU A 45 10.38 -19.05 29.47
N SER A 46 9.13 -18.65 29.80
CA SER A 46 8.16 -18.11 28.83
C SER A 46 8.61 -16.86 28.10
N ASP A 47 9.39 -15.99 28.75
CA ASP A 47 9.71 -14.66 28.21
C ASP A 47 10.77 -14.79 27.10
N ASN A 48 11.68 -15.75 27.21
CA ASN A 48 12.74 -16.00 26.21
C ASN A 48 12.21 -16.57 24.88
N TRP A 49 11.11 -17.33 24.90
CA TRP A 49 10.50 -17.87 23.66
C TRP A 49 9.82 -16.78 22.84
N GLN A 50 9.25 -15.79 23.53
CA GLN A 50 8.52 -14.71 22.90
C GLN A 50 9.48 -13.74 22.18
N ASP A 51 10.66 -13.51 22.76
CA ASP A 51 11.74 -12.74 22.13
C ASP A 51 12.27 -13.43 20.86
N GLY A 52 12.38 -14.77 20.88
CA GLY A 52 12.81 -15.55 19.71
C GLY A 52 11.80 -15.51 18.55
N GLU A 53 10.51 -15.61 18.84
CA GLU A 53 9.45 -15.50 17.83
C GLU A 53 9.40 -14.09 17.22
N GLU A 54 9.48 -13.04 18.04
CA GLU A 54 9.50 -11.66 17.56
C GLU A 54 10.72 -11.42 16.65
N ALA A 55 11.90 -11.94 16.99
CA ALA A 55 13.09 -11.82 16.16
C ALA A 55 12.88 -12.41 14.75
N VAL A 56 12.35 -13.64 14.67
CA VAL A 56 12.07 -14.31 13.39
C VAL A 56 11.04 -13.54 12.55
N ILE A 57 9.99 -13.00 13.19
CA ILE A 57 8.98 -12.18 12.50
C ILE A 57 9.64 -10.94 11.90
N TRP A 58 10.50 -10.26 12.65
CA TRP A 58 11.22 -9.07 12.17
C TRP A 58 12.19 -9.39 11.04
N ASP A 59 12.95 -10.46 11.15
CA ASP A 59 13.88 -10.89 10.10
C ASP A 59 13.13 -11.22 8.81
N THR A 60 12.01 -11.92 8.92
CA THR A 60 11.16 -12.28 7.78
C THR A 60 10.53 -11.03 7.15
N ALA A 61 10.04 -10.09 7.97
CA ALA A 61 9.47 -8.83 7.49
C ALA A 61 10.53 -7.99 6.76
N LEU A 62 11.74 -7.90 7.32
CA LEU A 62 12.82 -7.13 6.73
C LEU A 62 13.34 -7.75 5.44
N GLY A 63 13.51 -9.08 5.40
CA GLY A 63 13.84 -9.82 4.20
C GLY A 63 12.79 -9.64 3.10
N SER A 64 11.50 -9.70 3.46
CA SER A 64 10.39 -9.47 2.53
C SER A 64 10.42 -8.04 1.96
N LEU A 65 10.67 -7.03 2.80
CA LEU A 65 10.79 -5.64 2.38
C LEU A 65 11.98 -5.45 1.41
N ALA A 66 13.14 -6.01 1.75
CA ALA A 66 14.34 -5.93 0.91
C ALA A 66 14.10 -6.57 -0.47
N LEU A 67 13.45 -7.74 -0.52
CA LEU A 67 13.06 -8.38 -1.79
C LEU A 67 12.08 -7.49 -2.57
N CYS A 68 11.00 -7.02 -1.95
CA CYS A 68 10.03 -6.14 -2.61
C CYS A 68 10.68 -4.91 -3.24
N VAL A 69 11.60 -4.26 -2.54
CA VAL A 69 12.36 -3.12 -3.09
C VAL A 69 13.23 -3.56 -4.26
N LYS A 70 13.97 -4.68 -4.14
CA LYS A 70 14.81 -5.20 -5.23
C LYS A 70 14.00 -5.58 -6.49
N PHE A 71 12.78 -6.09 -6.33
CA PHE A 71 11.92 -6.50 -7.46
C PHE A 71 11.15 -5.35 -8.11
N HIS A 72 10.69 -4.38 -7.32
CA HIS A 72 9.75 -3.36 -7.79
C HIS A 72 10.33 -1.96 -7.94
N ARG A 73 11.53 -1.69 -7.38
CA ARG A 73 12.21 -0.41 -7.59
C ARG A 73 13.19 -0.55 -8.74
N ASP A 74 12.91 0.17 -9.82
CA ASP A 74 13.84 0.30 -10.91
C ASP A 74 15.08 1.09 -10.45
N PHE A 75 16.27 0.50 -10.59
CA PHE A 75 17.54 1.16 -10.26
C PHE A 75 18.05 2.05 -11.40
N LEU A 76 17.23 2.26 -12.44
CA LEU A 76 17.52 3.22 -13.48
C LEU A 76 17.42 4.65 -12.93
N GLY A 77 18.36 5.50 -13.35
CA GLY A 77 18.40 6.90 -12.92
C GLY A 77 17.07 7.62 -13.20
N PRO A 78 16.56 8.45 -12.27
CA PRO A 78 17.27 9.09 -11.15
C PRO A 78 17.23 8.35 -9.79
N LEU A 79 16.74 7.11 -9.72
CA LEU A 79 16.58 6.41 -8.44
C LEU A 79 17.91 5.77 -7.99
N SER A 80 18.38 6.13 -6.79
CA SER A 80 19.54 5.46 -6.16
C SER A 80 19.16 4.07 -5.67
N PRO A 81 20.09 3.09 -5.71
CA PRO A 81 19.89 1.80 -5.05
C PRO A 81 19.70 2.00 -3.54
N VAL A 82 18.83 1.16 -2.95
CA VAL A 82 18.70 1.06 -1.50
C VAL A 82 19.70 0.01 -1.03
N TYR A 83 20.62 0.42 -0.17
CA TYR A 83 21.69 -0.44 0.31
C TYR A 83 21.24 -1.29 1.50
N ALA A 84 21.92 -2.41 1.72
CA ALA A 84 21.59 -3.33 2.80
C ALA A 84 21.54 -2.66 4.18
N TYR A 85 22.48 -1.75 4.48
CA TYR A 85 22.53 -1.05 5.76
C TYR A 85 21.26 -0.23 6.05
N GLU A 86 20.59 0.31 5.02
CA GLU A 86 19.35 1.07 5.20
C GLU A 86 18.19 0.18 5.67
N PHE A 87 18.21 -1.11 5.32
CA PHE A 87 17.26 -2.08 5.86
C PHE A 87 17.65 -2.46 7.29
N LEU A 88 18.94 -2.69 7.56
CA LEU A 88 19.41 -3.04 8.91
C LEU A 88 19.07 -1.94 9.93
N ASP A 89 19.13 -0.66 9.53
CA ASP A 89 18.77 0.49 10.36
C ASP A 89 17.26 0.53 10.72
N LEU A 90 16.40 -0.20 10.00
CA LEU A 90 14.96 -0.31 10.30
C LEU A 90 14.64 -1.41 11.31
N ALA A 91 15.57 -2.34 11.56
CA ALA A 91 15.33 -3.48 12.43
C ALA A 91 15.17 -3.03 13.90
N ARG A 92 14.20 -3.63 14.61
CA ARG A 92 14.00 -3.36 16.05
C ARG A 92 15.03 -4.05 16.95
N HIS A 93 15.77 -5.00 16.40
CA HIS A 93 16.83 -5.73 17.07
C HIS A 93 18.07 -5.79 16.18
N SER A 94 19.20 -6.27 16.72
CA SER A 94 20.45 -6.38 15.96
C SER A 94 20.34 -7.47 14.90
N VAL A 95 20.19 -7.07 13.64
CA VAL A 95 20.20 -7.97 12.48
C VAL A 95 21.54 -7.79 11.76
N SER A 96 22.29 -8.86 11.55
CA SER A 96 23.52 -8.77 10.76
C SER A 96 23.20 -8.77 9.26
N TYR A 97 24.15 -8.31 8.44
CA TYR A 97 24.04 -8.45 6.98
C TYR A 97 23.78 -9.91 6.56
N GLN A 98 24.43 -10.86 7.24
CA GLN A 98 24.31 -12.27 6.93
C GLN A 98 22.90 -12.81 7.25
N ASP A 99 22.29 -12.34 8.34
CA ASP A 99 20.92 -12.73 8.74
C ASP A 99 19.89 -12.20 7.73
N LEU A 100 20.06 -10.96 7.26
CA LEU A 100 19.22 -10.38 6.21
C LEU A 100 19.33 -11.18 4.90
N GLU A 101 20.52 -11.61 4.49
CA GLU A 101 20.69 -12.45 3.29
C GLU A 101 20.13 -13.86 3.48
N VAL A 102 20.23 -14.45 4.69
CA VAL A 102 19.60 -15.73 5.03
C VAL A 102 18.07 -15.61 4.92
N SER A 103 17.48 -14.60 5.56
CA SER A 103 16.03 -14.36 5.52
C SER A 103 15.52 -14.21 4.08
N GLN A 104 16.18 -13.39 3.25
CA GLN A 104 15.82 -13.23 1.84
C GLN A 104 15.86 -14.56 1.07
N ARG A 105 16.90 -15.37 1.28
CA ARG A 105 17.04 -16.68 0.62
C ARG A 105 15.95 -17.64 1.09
N ASP A 106 15.62 -17.65 2.37
CA ASP A 106 14.63 -18.55 2.94
C ASP A 106 13.23 -18.21 2.43
N ILE A 107 12.90 -16.91 2.31
CA ILE A 107 11.65 -16.43 1.68
C ILE A 107 11.60 -16.86 0.20
N LEU A 108 12.67 -16.61 -0.56
CA LEU A 108 12.72 -17.02 -1.96
C LEU A 108 12.54 -18.54 -2.10
N SER A 109 13.19 -19.33 -1.25
CA SER A 109 13.07 -20.78 -1.26
C SER A 109 11.66 -21.24 -0.87
N ALA A 110 11.03 -20.59 0.11
CA ALA A 110 9.66 -20.90 0.52
C ALA A 110 8.62 -20.59 -0.59
N CYS A 111 8.94 -19.65 -1.48
CA CYS A 111 8.13 -19.28 -2.63
C CYS A 111 8.56 -19.95 -3.95
N ASP A 112 9.35 -21.04 -3.90
CA ASP A 112 9.88 -21.72 -5.10
C ASP A 112 10.55 -20.76 -6.09
N PHE A 113 11.24 -19.73 -5.57
CA PHE A 113 11.87 -18.64 -6.31
C PHE A 113 10.92 -17.91 -7.27
N SER A 114 9.62 -17.99 -7.03
CA SER A 114 8.54 -17.46 -7.86
C SER A 114 7.82 -16.32 -7.14
N LEU A 115 8.45 -15.14 -7.12
CA LEU A 115 7.87 -13.91 -6.57
C LEU A 115 7.34 -12.99 -7.68
N GLY A 116 6.30 -12.22 -7.37
CA GLY A 116 5.84 -11.12 -8.21
C GLY A 116 5.03 -11.50 -9.46
N SER A 117 4.59 -12.75 -9.59
CA SER A 117 3.82 -13.20 -10.76
C SER A 117 2.42 -12.59 -10.86
N ILE A 118 1.81 -12.22 -9.72
CA ILE A 118 0.47 -11.62 -9.66
C ILE A 118 0.52 -10.44 -8.69
N THR A 119 0.49 -9.23 -9.22
CA THR A 119 0.44 -7.99 -8.43
C THR A 119 -0.86 -7.23 -8.71
N PRO A 120 -1.42 -6.49 -7.73
CA PRO A 120 -2.57 -5.63 -7.96
C PRO A 120 -2.33 -4.63 -9.10
N GLN A 121 -1.13 -4.05 -9.17
CA GLN A 121 -0.77 -3.11 -10.24
C GLN A 121 -0.85 -3.75 -11.63
N GLY A 122 -0.25 -4.94 -11.81
CA GLY A 122 -0.29 -5.64 -13.09
C GLY A 122 -1.72 -5.99 -13.51
N LEU A 123 -2.56 -6.42 -12.57
CA LEU A 123 -3.97 -6.70 -12.83
C LEU A 123 -4.75 -5.43 -13.21
N MET A 124 -4.51 -4.31 -12.51
CA MET A 124 -5.11 -3.03 -12.85
C MET A 124 -4.72 -2.57 -14.25
N ASP A 125 -3.46 -2.73 -14.63
CA ASP A 125 -2.95 -2.34 -15.95
C ASP A 125 -3.59 -3.19 -17.06
N GLU A 126 -3.71 -4.50 -16.86
CA GLU A 126 -4.39 -5.40 -17.80
C GLU A 126 -5.88 -5.08 -17.92
N LEU A 127 -6.59 -4.85 -16.80
CA LEU A 127 -8.00 -4.43 -16.83
C LEU A 127 -8.18 -3.08 -17.51
N TRP A 128 -7.28 -2.13 -17.22
CA TRP A 128 -7.28 -0.82 -17.86
C TRP A 128 -7.13 -0.91 -19.37
N LEU A 129 -6.29 -1.80 -19.88
CA LEU A 129 -6.13 -2.06 -21.32
C LEU A 129 -7.31 -2.83 -21.92
N ALA A 130 -7.81 -3.85 -21.21
CA ALA A 130 -8.86 -4.73 -21.67
C ALA A 130 -10.26 -4.08 -21.72
N LEU A 131 -10.54 -3.10 -20.85
CA LEU A 131 -11.90 -2.58 -20.65
C LEU A 131 -12.07 -1.13 -21.15
N PRO A 132 -12.65 -0.91 -22.36
CA PRO A 132 -12.97 0.43 -22.84
C PRO A 132 -13.99 1.17 -21.96
N THR A 133 -14.89 0.44 -21.32
CA THR A 133 -15.92 0.97 -20.39
C THR A 133 -15.27 1.60 -19.17
N LEU A 134 -14.23 0.97 -18.61
CA LEU A 134 -13.44 1.52 -17.49
C LEU A 134 -12.83 2.86 -17.88
N ARG A 135 -12.16 2.92 -19.04
CA ARG A 135 -11.57 4.18 -19.53
C ARG A 135 -12.62 5.27 -19.68
N LYS A 136 -13.74 4.95 -20.33
CA LYS A 136 -14.87 5.88 -20.51
C LYS A 136 -15.44 6.38 -19.18
N ALA A 137 -15.54 5.53 -18.16
CA ALA A 137 -16.04 5.92 -16.84
C ALA A 137 -15.11 6.91 -16.12
N THR A 138 -13.80 6.85 -16.40
CA THR A 138 -12.80 7.76 -15.79
C THR A 138 -12.59 9.07 -16.53
N GLU A 139 -13.00 9.19 -17.80
CA GLU A 139 -12.84 10.42 -18.60
C GLU A 139 -13.40 11.69 -17.93
N PRO A 140 -14.57 11.67 -17.26
CA PRO A 140 -15.10 12.86 -16.60
C PRO A 140 -14.36 13.22 -15.31
N VAL A 141 -13.70 12.25 -14.67
CA VAL A 141 -13.11 12.41 -13.34
C VAL A 141 -11.90 13.34 -13.43
N LYS A 142 -11.77 14.26 -12.46
CA LYS A 142 -10.61 15.14 -12.38
C LYS A 142 -9.37 14.28 -12.07
N ASP A 143 -8.29 14.48 -12.82
CA ASP A 143 -7.07 13.67 -12.74
C ASP A 143 -7.27 12.20 -13.20
N GLY A 144 -8.47 11.89 -13.72
CA GLY A 144 -8.81 10.65 -14.44
C GLY A 144 -8.48 9.38 -13.68
N TRP A 145 -7.77 8.47 -14.37
CA TRP A 145 -7.35 7.18 -13.82
C TRP A 145 -6.47 7.29 -12.58
N ILE A 146 -5.64 8.33 -12.46
CA ILE A 146 -4.75 8.52 -11.31
C ILE A 146 -5.56 8.70 -10.03
N SER A 147 -6.65 9.49 -10.07
CA SER A 147 -7.53 9.65 -8.92
C SER A 147 -8.19 8.33 -8.52
N VAL A 148 -8.55 7.49 -9.50
CA VAL A 148 -9.12 6.17 -9.23
C VAL A 148 -8.08 5.26 -8.59
N GLN A 149 -6.86 5.20 -9.12
CA GLN A 149 -5.78 4.39 -8.56
C GLN A 149 -5.48 4.72 -7.10
N VAL A 150 -5.50 6.00 -6.71
CA VAL A 150 -5.32 6.41 -5.31
C VAL A 150 -6.39 5.76 -4.41
N GLU A 151 -7.65 5.81 -4.80
CA GLU A 151 -8.75 5.17 -4.04
C GLU A 151 -8.61 3.64 -4.02
N ILE A 152 -8.19 3.01 -5.13
CA ILE A 152 -7.95 1.56 -5.17
C ILE A 152 -6.87 1.16 -4.18
N TRP A 153 -5.74 1.87 -4.17
CA TRP A 153 -4.64 1.59 -3.25
C TRP A 153 -5.04 1.79 -1.81
N ASP A 154 -5.79 2.86 -1.49
CA ASP A 154 -6.33 3.08 -0.15
C ASP A 154 -7.15 1.87 0.34
N ARG A 155 -7.98 1.28 -0.54
CA ARG A 155 -8.76 0.08 -0.22
C ARG A 155 -7.92 -1.17 -0.08
N LEU A 156 -6.95 -1.39 -0.96
CA LEU A 156 -6.05 -2.52 -0.85
C LEU A 156 -5.25 -2.46 0.45
N PHE A 157 -4.71 -1.29 0.81
CA PHE A 157 -3.99 -1.11 2.08
C PHE A 157 -4.89 -1.28 3.29
N GLY A 158 -6.14 -0.80 3.23
CA GLY A 158 -7.13 -1.07 4.27
C GLY A 158 -7.40 -2.56 4.45
N ALA A 159 -7.50 -3.31 3.35
CA ALA A 159 -7.72 -4.76 3.39
C ALA A 159 -6.55 -5.54 4.01
N LEU A 160 -5.29 -5.08 3.87
CA LEU A 160 -4.12 -5.76 4.45
C LEU A 160 -4.14 -5.81 6.00
N ILE A 161 -4.95 -4.97 6.64
CA ILE A 161 -5.09 -4.94 8.10
C ILE A 161 -6.07 -6.02 8.59
N GLU A 162 -6.95 -6.50 7.71
CA GLU A 162 -7.96 -7.49 8.07
C GLU A 162 -7.34 -8.90 8.14
N PRO A 163 -7.59 -9.69 9.19
CA PRO A 163 -6.91 -10.97 9.43
C PRO A 163 -7.23 -12.04 8.37
N ASP A 164 -8.32 -11.88 7.64
CA ASP A 164 -8.85 -12.81 6.64
C ASP A 164 -8.46 -12.45 5.19
N PHE A 165 -7.72 -11.36 4.96
CA PHE A 165 -7.41 -10.89 3.61
C PHE A 165 -6.70 -11.96 2.74
N LEU A 166 -5.88 -12.81 3.37
CA LEU A 166 -5.14 -13.89 2.72
C LEU A 166 -6.04 -15.03 2.20
N GLN A 167 -7.31 -15.07 2.61
CA GLN A 167 -8.27 -16.08 2.14
C GLN A 167 -8.74 -15.80 0.70
N PHE A 168 -8.54 -14.57 0.21
CA PHE A 168 -9.05 -14.14 -1.08
C PHE A 168 -7.93 -14.02 -2.12
N PRO A 169 -8.16 -14.45 -3.37
CA PRO A 169 -7.17 -14.31 -4.42
C PRO A 169 -6.94 -12.82 -4.74
N VAL A 170 -5.69 -12.46 -5.01
CA VAL A 170 -5.27 -11.08 -5.35
C VAL A 170 -6.11 -10.48 -6.49
N SER A 171 -6.53 -11.29 -7.46
CA SER A 171 -7.42 -10.86 -8.55
C SER A 171 -8.77 -10.35 -8.05
N LEU A 172 -9.36 -11.03 -7.08
CA LEU A 172 -10.66 -10.66 -6.52
C LEU A 172 -10.53 -9.43 -5.61
N LEU A 173 -9.48 -9.39 -4.77
CA LEU A 173 -9.12 -8.22 -3.96
C LEU A 173 -8.98 -6.96 -4.82
N THR A 174 -8.19 -7.07 -5.89
CA THR A 174 -7.90 -5.97 -6.80
C THR A 174 -9.16 -5.51 -7.53
N ALA A 175 -9.99 -6.45 -7.98
CA ALA A 175 -11.23 -6.14 -8.68
C ALA A 175 -12.26 -5.47 -7.77
N SER A 176 -12.39 -5.97 -6.53
CA SER A 176 -13.26 -5.35 -5.53
C SER A 176 -12.81 -3.92 -5.24
N ALA A 177 -11.51 -3.73 -4.97
CA ALA A 177 -10.93 -2.41 -4.73
C ALA A 177 -11.06 -1.47 -5.95
N LEU A 178 -10.92 -2.01 -7.17
CA LEU A 178 -11.16 -1.29 -8.42
C LEU A 178 -12.56 -0.71 -8.50
N LEU A 179 -13.59 -1.54 -8.31
CA LEU A 179 -14.98 -1.12 -8.42
C LEU A 179 -15.34 -0.09 -7.35
N ASP A 180 -14.91 -0.32 -6.10
CA ASP A 180 -15.11 0.61 -5.00
C ASP A 180 -14.41 1.95 -5.23
N GLY A 181 -13.12 1.90 -5.57
CA GLY A 181 -12.32 3.10 -5.80
C GLY A 181 -12.87 3.92 -6.96
N LEU A 182 -13.36 3.27 -8.00
CA LEU A 182 -14.02 3.93 -9.13
C LEU A 182 -15.33 4.63 -8.72
N ILE A 183 -16.20 3.95 -7.97
CA ILE A 183 -17.46 4.54 -7.47
C ILE A 183 -17.17 5.79 -6.63
N ILE A 184 -16.20 5.72 -5.73
CA ILE A 184 -15.83 6.80 -4.82
C ILE A 184 -15.25 7.97 -5.59
N ALA A 185 -14.29 7.74 -6.48
CA ALA A 185 -13.69 8.79 -7.31
C ALA A 185 -14.74 9.52 -8.17
N VAL A 186 -15.67 8.78 -8.79
CA VAL A 186 -16.78 9.36 -9.57
C VAL A 186 -17.75 10.15 -8.68
N ALA A 187 -18.06 9.64 -7.49
CA ALA A 187 -18.91 10.35 -6.53
C ALA A 187 -18.26 11.67 -6.04
N HIS A 188 -16.95 11.65 -5.75
CA HIS A 188 -16.18 12.84 -5.42
C HIS A 188 -16.16 13.87 -6.55
N HIS A 189 -16.04 13.41 -7.80
CA HIS A 189 -16.14 14.27 -8.96
C HIS A 189 -17.51 14.96 -9.02
N TYR A 190 -18.61 14.21 -8.90
CA TYR A 190 -19.97 14.79 -8.92
C TYR A 190 -20.21 15.79 -7.78
N LYS A 191 -19.71 15.50 -6.58
CA LYS A 191 -19.77 16.43 -5.45
C LYS A 191 -19.02 17.72 -5.76
N THR A 192 -17.78 17.61 -6.26
CA THR A 192 -16.94 18.76 -6.59
C THR A 192 -17.58 19.63 -7.68
N GLU A 193 -18.17 19.03 -8.72
CA GLU A 193 -18.90 19.76 -9.75
C GLU A 193 -20.13 20.51 -9.20
N ALA A 194 -20.90 19.88 -8.31
CA ALA A 194 -22.07 20.47 -7.68
C ALA A 194 -21.68 21.66 -6.78
N ASP A 195 -20.61 21.51 -6.01
CA ASP A 195 -20.06 22.58 -5.17
C ASP A 195 -19.59 23.75 -6.05
N MET A 196 -18.84 23.48 -7.12
CA MET A 196 -18.39 24.52 -8.06
C MET A 196 -19.56 25.29 -8.72
N LYS A 197 -20.64 24.60 -9.08
CA LYS A 197 -21.85 25.24 -9.62
C LYS A 197 -22.48 26.16 -8.58
N THR A 198 -22.63 25.69 -7.35
CA THR A 198 -23.17 26.48 -6.22
C THR A 198 -22.35 27.75 -5.98
N TRP A 199 -21.01 27.63 -5.99
CA TRP A 199 -20.10 28.77 -5.86
C TRP A 199 -20.22 29.79 -7.01
N ARG A 200 -20.35 29.33 -8.27
CA ARG A 200 -20.52 30.24 -9.43
C ARG A 200 -21.82 31.02 -9.37
N PHE A 201 -22.90 30.39 -8.94
CA PHE A 201 -24.17 31.09 -8.75
C PHE A 201 -24.05 32.17 -7.68
N GLN A 202 -23.39 31.90 -6.56
CA GLN A 202 -23.19 32.87 -5.48
C GLN A 202 -22.31 34.06 -5.89
N ARG A 203 -21.30 33.84 -6.75
CA ARG A 203 -20.44 34.92 -7.25
C ARG A 203 -21.13 35.80 -8.29
N ASN A 204 -21.93 35.21 -9.18
CA ASN A 204 -22.66 35.97 -10.21
C ASN A 204 -23.92 36.66 -9.66
N SER A 205 -24.50 36.17 -8.57
CA SER A 205 -25.59 36.85 -7.85
C SER A 205 -25.09 37.97 -6.93
N GLY A 206 -23.87 38.48 -7.18
CA GLY A 206 -23.34 39.73 -6.64
C GLY A 206 -24.21 40.92 -7.03
N CYS A 207 -25.40 41.01 -6.45
CA CYS A 207 -26.19 42.20 -6.34
C CYS A 207 -25.29 43.27 -5.72
N ARG A 208 -24.86 44.24 -6.53
CA ARG A 208 -24.50 45.58 -6.04
C ARG A 208 -25.77 46.22 -5.49
N CYS A 209 -26.23 45.78 -4.33
CA CYS A 209 -27.24 46.52 -3.60
C CYS A 209 -26.51 47.64 -2.83
N PRO A 210 -26.78 48.92 -3.13
CA PRO A 210 -26.43 49.99 -2.23
C PRO A 210 -27.39 49.97 -1.05
N ALA A 211 -26.82 50.05 0.14
CA ALA A 211 -27.42 50.36 1.44
C ALA A 211 -27.77 49.20 2.39
N PRO A 212 -27.54 49.41 3.71
CA PRO A 212 -27.69 48.40 4.74
C PRO A 212 -29.07 48.54 5.42
N SER A 213 -30.01 47.67 5.09
CA SER A 213 -31.16 47.47 5.96
C SER A 213 -31.72 46.07 5.78
N THR A 214 -31.37 45.18 6.72
CA THR A 214 -32.20 44.06 7.18
C THR A 214 -32.67 43.04 6.13
N CYS A 215 -31.76 42.53 5.30
CA CYS A 215 -31.99 41.25 4.62
C CYS A 215 -31.22 40.16 5.39
N THR A 216 -31.88 39.49 6.32
CA THR A 216 -31.36 38.23 6.89
C THR A 216 -31.41 37.18 5.79
N PRO A 217 -30.27 36.67 5.30
CA PRO A 217 -30.27 35.59 4.33
C PRO A 217 -30.64 34.29 5.05
N GLU A 218 -31.93 34.02 5.14
CA GLU A 218 -32.43 32.70 5.53
C GLU A 218 -32.31 31.76 4.33
N ASN A 219 -31.07 31.53 3.89
CA ASN A 219 -30.75 30.61 2.81
C ASN A 219 -30.00 29.43 3.41
N THR A 220 -30.75 28.54 4.08
CA THR A 220 -30.25 27.23 4.48
C THR A 220 -30.09 26.41 3.22
N THR A 221 -28.94 26.54 2.56
CA THR A 221 -28.56 25.69 1.44
C THR A 221 -28.60 24.26 1.96
N LYS A 222 -29.63 23.49 1.59
CA LYS A 222 -29.78 22.10 2.02
C LYS A 222 -28.60 21.32 1.45
N GLN A 223 -27.67 20.92 2.31
CA GLN A 223 -26.54 20.09 1.94
C GLN A 223 -27.07 18.80 1.31
N VAL A 224 -26.68 18.53 0.06
CA VAL A 224 -27.03 17.30 -0.63
C VAL A 224 -26.30 16.15 0.07
N SER A 225 -27.04 15.08 0.39
CA SER A 225 -26.46 13.89 1.04
C SER A 225 -25.45 13.19 0.12
N TRP A 226 -24.37 12.66 0.72
CA TRP A 226 -23.33 11.88 0.02
C TRP A 226 -23.91 10.73 -0.81
N GLN A 227 -24.96 10.09 -0.29
CA GLN A 227 -25.63 8.95 -0.94
C GLN A 227 -26.19 9.28 -2.33
N VAL A 228 -26.58 10.54 -2.57
CA VAL A 228 -27.06 10.97 -3.89
C VAL A 228 -25.93 10.92 -4.93
N TYR A 229 -24.71 11.27 -4.54
CA TYR A 229 -23.55 11.22 -5.42
C TYR A 229 -23.08 9.78 -5.66
N VAL A 230 -23.10 8.93 -4.62
CA VAL A 230 -22.77 7.50 -4.72
C VAL A 230 -23.76 6.78 -5.65
N SER A 231 -25.06 6.94 -5.45
CA SER A 231 -26.06 6.32 -6.33
C SER A 231 -25.88 6.73 -7.78
N LYS A 232 -25.63 8.02 -8.03
CA LYS A 232 -25.33 8.52 -9.38
C LYS A 232 -24.02 7.94 -9.94
N ALA A 233 -23.01 7.74 -9.10
CA ALA A 233 -21.75 7.12 -9.50
C ALA A 233 -21.93 5.65 -9.85
N MET A 234 -22.69 4.89 -9.05
CA MET A 234 -23.03 3.50 -9.33
C MET A 234 -23.72 3.33 -10.69
N ASP A 235 -24.67 4.21 -11.01
CA ASP A 235 -25.33 4.22 -12.32
C ASP A 235 -24.33 4.46 -13.46
N ALA A 236 -23.35 5.34 -13.26
CA ALA A 236 -22.34 5.67 -14.26
C ALA A 236 -21.31 4.55 -14.49
N VAL A 237 -21.04 3.71 -13.48
CA VAL A 237 -20.03 2.64 -13.55
C VAL A 237 -20.64 1.26 -13.83
N LYS A 238 -21.96 1.18 -14.01
CA LYS A 238 -22.70 -0.09 -14.17
C LYS A 238 -22.10 -0.99 -15.25
N ASP A 239 -21.75 -0.43 -16.40
CA ASP A 239 -21.15 -1.18 -17.51
C ASP A 239 -19.78 -1.76 -17.13
N VAL A 240 -18.99 -1.03 -16.33
CA VAL A 240 -17.68 -1.49 -15.83
C VAL A 240 -17.85 -2.67 -14.88
N VAL A 241 -18.84 -2.62 -13.98
CA VAL A 241 -19.15 -3.70 -13.04
C VAL A 241 -19.46 -4.99 -13.80
N LEU A 242 -20.30 -4.90 -14.84
CA LEU A 242 -20.65 -6.05 -15.67
C LEU A 242 -19.43 -6.63 -16.39
N ASP A 243 -18.60 -5.77 -16.99
CA ASP A 243 -17.40 -6.21 -17.71
C ASP A 243 -16.36 -6.86 -16.80
N VAL A 244 -16.09 -6.26 -15.61
CA VAL A 244 -15.15 -6.84 -14.63
C VAL A 244 -15.65 -8.19 -14.12
N THR A 245 -16.95 -8.31 -13.86
CA THR A 245 -17.59 -9.57 -13.43
C THR A 245 -17.45 -10.65 -14.50
N ASP A 246 -17.66 -10.31 -15.77
CA ASP A 246 -17.52 -11.24 -16.90
C ASP A 246 -16.07 -11.70 -17.09
N VAL A 247 -15.11 -10.76 -17.08
CA VAL A 247 -13.67 -11.05 -17.21
C VAL A 247 -13.19 -12.00 -16.12
N LEU A 248 -13.60 -11.77 -14.88
CA LEU A 248 -13.21 -12.59 -13.73
C LEU A 248 -14.06 -13.85 -13.57
N ARG A 249 -15.09 -14.03 -14.43
CA ARG A 249 -16.03 -15.14 -14.40
C ARG A 249 -16.66 -15.36 -13.03
N ILE A 250 -16.98 -14.27 -12.34
CA ILE A 250 -17.66 -14.31 -11.03
C ILE A 250 -19.12 -14.65 -11.32
N ARG A 251 -19.53 -15.90 -11.07
CA ARG A 251 -20.83 -16.43 -11.51
C ARG A 251 -22.01 -16.06 -10.62
N ASP A 252 -21.76 -15.58 -9.40
CA ASP A 252 -22.80 -15.33 -8.39
C ASP A 252 -22.64 -13.95 -7.71
N VAL A 253 -22.64 -12.87 -8.50
CA VAL A 253 -22.91 -11.54 -7.92
C VAL A 253 -24.42 -11.40 -7.74
N SER A 254 -24.95 -12.04 -6.70
CA SER A 254 -26.34 -11.84 -6.29
C SER A 254 -26.52 -10.38 -5.91
N THR A 255 -27.03 -9.59 -6.87
CA THR A 255 -27.54 -8.21 -6.75
C THR A 255 -27.01 -7.39 -5.56
N VAL A 256 -25.95 -6.61 -5.82
CA VAL A 256 -25.48 -5.46 -5.01
C VAL A 256 -26.59 -4.44 -4.68
N HIS A 257 -27.79 -4.59 -5.25
CA HIS A 257 -28.97 -3.78 -4.96
C HIS A 257 -29.53 -3.92 -3.54
N ASP A 258 -29.23 -4.99 -2.80
CA ASP A 258 -29.87 -5.25 -1.49
C ASP A 258 -29.09 -4.72 -0.26
N ILE A 259 -27.95 -4.05 -0.46
CA ILE A 259 -27.00 -3.77 0.63
C ILE A 259 -27.12 -2.35 1.24
N LEU A 260 -28.07 -1.50 0.81
CA LEU A 260 -28.27 -0.18 1.43
C LEU A 260 -29.66 0.05 2.05
N PRO A 261 -30.03 -0.64 3.15
CA PRO A 261 -30.97 -0.10 4.12
C PRO A 261 -30.20 0.49 5.30
N ASN A 262 -30.28 1.81 5.50
CA ASN A 262 -29.93 2.58 6.72
C ASN A 262 -28.72 3.54 6.61
N GLY A 263 -28.95 4.67 5.96
CA GLY A 263 -29.01 5.98 6.64
C GLY A 263 -27.77 6.64 7.26
N GLU A 264 -26.67 5.94 7.52
CA GLU A 264 -25.42 6.56 7.99
C GLU A 264 -24.36 6.59 6.89
N PRO A 265 -23.49 7.62 6.85
CA PRO A 265 -22.29 7.53 6.04
C PRO A 265 -21.51 6.32 6.56
N PRO A 266 -21.28 5.28 5.76
CA PRO A 266 -20.50 4.16 6.22
C PRO A 266 -19.14 4.71 6.65
N ASN A 267 -18.78 4.49 7.92
CA ASN A 267 -17.41 4.08 8.19
C ASN A 267 -17.28 2.83 7.30
N ILE A 268 -16.62 2.96 6.14
CA ILE A 268 -16.56 1.88 5.15
C ILE A 268 -15.64 0.82 5.73
N SER A 269 -16.14 0.09 6.72
CA SER A 269 -15.64 -1.20 7.12
C SER A 269 -15.99 -2.11 5.94
N THR A 270 -14.93 -2.57 5.31
CA THR A 270 -14.84 -3.53 4.20
C THR A 270 -15.85 -4.69 4.28
N SER A 271 -16.38 -5.00 5.47
CA SER A 271 -17.40 -6.05 5.77
C SER A 271 -18.58 -6.14 4.79
N THR A 272 -19.07 -5.03 4.27
CA THR A 272 -20.30 -4.97 3.46
C THR A 272 -20.15 -5.61 2.07
N ILE A 273 -18.93 -5.66 1.54
CA ILE A 273 -18.63 -6.30 0.25
C ILE A 273 -18.20 -7.75 0.45
N TRP A 274 -17.60 -8.05 1.59
CA TRP A 274 -17.19 -9.41 1.95
C TRP A 274 -18.35 -10.39 2.11
N SER A 275 -19.51 -9.95 2.62
CA SER A 275 -20.67 -10.84 2.76
C SER A 275 -21.21 -11.39 1.42
N ALA A 276 -20.98 -10.68 0.30
CA ALA A 276 -21.37 -11.14 -1.03
C ALA A 276 -20.35 -12.13 -1.64
N VAL A 277 -19.09 -12.09 -1.17
CA VAL A 277 -18.03 -13.00 -1.63
C VAL A 277 -18.03 -14.31 -0.84
N GLU A 278 -18.43 -14.31 0.42
CA GLU A 278 -18.49 -15.53 1.26
C GLU A 278 -19.49 -16.61 0.75
N HIS A 279 -20.34 -16.30 -0.22
CA HIS A 279 -21.40 -17.19 -0.71
C HIS A 279 -21.25 -17.64 -2.18
N GLY A 280 -20.10 -17.39 -2.82
CA GLY A 280 -19.79 -17.85 -4.20
C GLY A 280 -18.54 -18.70 -4.26
#